data_AF-A0A932MMS6-F1
#
_entry.id   AF-A0A932MMS6-F1
#
_cell.length_a   1.000
_cell.length_b   1.000
_cell.length_c   1.000
_cell.angle_alpha   90.00
_cell.angle_beta   90.00
_cell.angle_gamma   90.00
#
_symmetry.space_group_name_H-M   'P 1'
#
loop_
_entity.id
_entity.type
_entity.pdbx_description
1 polymer ?
#
loop_
_entity_poly.entity_id
_entity_poly.type
_entity_poly.pdbx_seq_one_letter_code
_entity_poly.pdbx_strand_id
1 'polypeptide(L)'
;MGGALDARGIKSSPDNLVAEVEGIIENVEGVALITTIRVRYKCRIPKGKRAEAERALAVHEKGCPASQSVQRGIKVEYSAEFEEE
;
A
#
# COMPACT_ATOMS: atom_id res chain seq x y z
N MET A 1 3.17 1.75 4.57
CA MET A 1 3.75 0.40 4.75
C MET A 1 5.16 0.43 5.33
N GLY A 2 6.07 1.31 4.87
CA GLY A 2 7.49 1.32 5.30
C GLY A 2 7.74 1.18 6.80
N GLY A 3 7.19 2.08 7.63
CA GLY A 3 7.38 1.98 9.09
C GLY A 3 6.84 0.69 9.73
N ALA A 4 5.81 0.06 9.14
CA ALA A 4 5.29 -1.22 9.63
C ALA A 4 6.23 -2.40 9.29
N LEU A 5 6.93 -2.33 8.16
CA LEU A 5 7.98 -3.29 7.79
C LEU A 5 9.21 -3.12 8.66
N ASP A 6 9.68 -1.88 8.85
CA ASP A 6 10.88 -1.60 9.63
C ASP A 6 10.72 -2.07 11.09
N ALA A 7 9.54 -1.87 11.68
CA ALA A 7 9.21 -2.36 13.01
C ALA A 7 9.26 -3.90 13.15
N ARG A 8 9.26 -4.64 12.04
CA ARG A 8 9.37 -6.11 11.97
C ARG A 8 10.76 -6.58 11.49
N GLY A 9 11.70 -5.65 11.36
CA GLY A 9 13.06 -5.92 10.90
C GLY A 9 13.16 -6.17 9.40
N ILE A 10 12.20 -5.70 8.60
CA ILE A 10 12.24 -5.75 7.13
C ILE A 10 12.55 -4.34 6.63
N LYS A 11 13.69 -4.16 5.95
CA LYS A 11 14.14 -2.85 5.49
C LYS A 11 13.24 -2.32 4.38
N SER A 12 12.62 -1.16 4.59
CA SER A 12 11.75 -0.50 3.61
C SER A 12 12.44 0.55 2.72
N SER A 13 13.74 0.39 2.46
CA SER A 13 14.50 1.26 1.56
C SER A 13 13.87 1.33 0.15
N PRO A 14 14.15 2.40 -0.63
CA PRO A 14 13.57 2.58 -1.97
C PRO A 14 13.76 1.38 -2.92
N ASP A 15 14.87 0.64 -2.76
CA ASP A 15 15.14 -0.56 -3.56
C ASP A 15 14.30 -1.79 -3.14
N ASN A 16 13.79 -1.79 -1.91
CA ASN A 16 13.07 -2.91 -1.31
C ASN A 16 11.57 -2.70 -1.22
N LEU A 17 11.09 -1.45 -1.27
CA LEU A 17 9.67 -1.13 -1.20
C LEU A 17 9.33 -0.05 -2.21
N VAL A 18 8.68 -0.48 -3.29
CA VAL A 18 8.16 0.41 -4.33
C VAL A 18 6.64 0.34 -4.32
N ALA A 19 5.97 1.46 -4.55
CA ALA A 19 4.52 1.53 -4.69
C ALA A 19 4.17 2.09 -6.07
N GLU A 20 3.39 1.33 -6.82
CA GLU A 20 2.70 1.82 -8.00
C GLU A 20 1.30 2.26 -7.61
N VAL A 21 0.94 3.51 -7.96
CA VAL A 21 -0.32 4.11 -7.56
C VAL A 21 -1.11 4.51 -8.79
N GLU A 22 -2.36 4.05 -8.87
CA GLU A 22 -3.29 4.32 -9.96
C GLU A 22 -4.54 5.00 -9.40
N GLY A 23 -4.96 6.11 -10.00
CA GLY A 23 -6.21 6.79 -9.67
C GLY A 23 -7.27 6.51 -10.73
N ILE A 24 -8.46 6.09 -10.30
CA ILE A 24 -9.61 5.85 -11.18
C ILE A 24 -10.51 7.08 -11.14
N ILE A 25 -10.75 7.65 -12.32
CA ILE A 25 -11.68 8.76 -12.51
C ILE A 25 -12.95 8.22 -13.15
N GLU A 26 -14.08 8.47 -12.52
CA GLU A 26 -15.40 8.07 -13.00
C GLU A 26 -16.31 9.28 -13.12
N ASN A 27 -17.35 9.15 -13.95
CA ASN A 27 -18.40 10.15 -14.00
C ASN A 27 -19.45 9.84 -12.91
N VAL A 28 -19.53 10.71 -11.91
CA VAL A 28 -20.51 10.66 -10.84
C VAL A 28 -21.45 11.84 -11.02
N GLU A 29 -22.70 11.57 -11.41
CA GLU A 29 -23.75 12.59 -11.58
C GLU A 29 -23.36 13.74 -12.54
N GLY A 30 -22.63 13.43 -13.61
CA GLY A 30 -22.17 14.41 -14.61
C GLY A 30 -20.81 15.04 -14.28
N VAL A 31 -20.16 14.66 -13.18
CA VAL A 31 -18.88 15.23 -12.74
C VAL A 31 -17.79 14.15 -12.75
N ALA A 32 -16.64 14.46 -13.32
CA ALA A 32 -15.46 13.57 -13.28
C ALA A 32 -14.81 13.63 -11.89
N LEU A 33 -14.98 12.57 -11.10
CA LEU A 33 -14.43 12.45 -9.75
C LEU A 33 -13.43 11.31 -9.68
N ILE A 34 -12.37 11.48 -8.88
CA ILE A 34 -11.52 10.36 -8.47
C ILE A 34 -12.31 9.56 -7.44
N THR A 35 -12.70 8.35 -7.78
CA THR A 35 -13.52 7.49 -6.90
C THR A 35 -12.68 6.47 -6.17
N THR A 36 -11.57 6.03 -6.78
CA THR A 36 -10.71 4.98 -6.25
C THR A 36 -9.23 5.30 -6.46
N ILE A 37 -8.41 4.97 -5.48
CA ILE A 37 -6.96 4.89 -5.59
C ILE A 37 -6.55 3.44 -5.34
N ARG A 38 -5.77 2.87 -6.27
CA ARG A 38 -5.19 1.54 -6.16
C ARG A 38 -3.70 1.65 -5.90
N VAL A 39 -3.24 1.02 -4.83
CA VAL A 39 -1.83 0.96 -4.45
C VAL A 39 -1.33 -0.47 -4.59
N ARG A 40 -0.42 -0.70 -5.52
CA ARG A 40 0.25 -2.01 -5.70
C ARG A 40 1.69 -1.88 -5.21
N TYR A 41 2.01 -2.57 -4.12
CA TYR A 41 3.36 -2.58 -3.59
C TYR A 41 4.17 -3.73 -4.19
N LYS A 42 5.42 -3.45 -4.52
CA LYS A 42 6.45 -4.45 -4.80
C LYS A 42 7.45 -4.41 -3.66
N CYS A 43 7.58 -5.54 -2.95
CA CYS A 43 8.38 -5.60 -1.74
C CYS A 43 9.37 -6.76 -1.79
N ARG A 44 10.67 -6.43 -1.75
CA ARG A 44 11.74 -7.39 -1.54
C ARG A 44 11.93 -7.60 -0.06
N ILE A 45 11.88 -8.85 0.37
CA ILE A 45 11.93 -9.24 1.77
C ILE A 45 12.97 -10.34 1.99
N PRO A 46 13.59 -10.42 3.18
CA PRO A 46 14.46 -11.55 3.50
C PRO A 46 13.69 -12.88 3.48
N LYS A 47 14.35 -13.96 3.06
CA LYS A 47 13.77 -15.31 3.13
C LYS A 47 13.20 -15.64 4.52
N GLY A 48 11.97 -16.17 4.53
CA GLY A 48 11.28 -16.55 5.76
C GLY A 48 10.58 -15.41 6.49
N LYS A 49 10.59 -14.19 5.96
CA LYS A 49 9.90 -13.02 6.52
C LYS A 49 8.53 -12.73 5.90
N ARG A 50 8.01 -13.62 5.05
CA ARG A 50 6.72 -13.42 4.36
C ARG A 50 5.56 -13.17 5.32
N ALA A 51 5.47 -13.93 6.40
CA ALA A 51 4.40 -13.77 7.39
C ALA A 51 4.46 -12.41 8.12
N GLU A 52 5.67 -11.91 8.43
CA GLU A 52 5.88 -10.57 8.95
C GLU A 52 5.45 -9.50 7.95
N ALA A 53 5.83 -9.67 6.67
CA ALA A 53 5.50 -8.74 5.60
C ALA A 53 3.97 -8.67 5.37
N GLU A 54 3.28 -9.80 5.34
CA GLU A 54 1.83 -9.88 5.26
C GLU A 54 1.16 -9.20 6.47
N ARG A 55 1.69 -9.39 7.68
CA ARG A 55 1.22 -8.67 8.88
C ARG A 55 1.46 -7.16 8.79
N ALA A 56 2.50 -6.71 8.08
CA ALA A 56 2.73 -5.28 7.83
C ALA A 56 1.72 -4.72 6.81
N LEU A 57 1.36 -5.49 5.79
CA LEU A 57 0.31 -5.12 4.82
C LEU A 57 -1.06 -5.04 5.49
N ALA A 58 -1.39 -5.99 6.38
CA ALA A 58 -2.68 -6.05 7.05
C ALA A 58 -3.02 -4.80 7.90
N VAL A 59 -2.00 -4.05 8.35
CA VAL A 59 -2.19 -2.80 9.10
C VAL A 59 -2.15 -1.55 8.23
N HIS A 60 -2.06 -1.69 6.90
CA HIS A 60 -1.96 -0.56 5.97
C HIS A 60 -3.12 0.43 6.13
N GLU A 61 -4.36 -0.06 6.09
CA GLU A 61 -5.57 0.78 6.18
C GLU A 61 -5.54 1.68 7.43
N LYS A 62 -5.18 1.12 8.59
CA LYS A 62 -5.12 1.84 9.87
C LYS A 62 -3.82 2.61 10.07
N GLY A 63 -2.77 2.33 9.31
CA GLY A 63 -1.42 2.82 9.55
C GLY A 63 -0.86 3.73 8.46
N CYS A 64 -1.57 3.95 7.35
CA CYS A 64 -1.12 4.81 6.26
C CYS A 64 -1.75 6.21 6.34
N PRO A 65 -0.99 7.26 6.72
CA PRO A 65 -1.54 8.62 6.80
C PRO A 65 -2.08 9.13 5.46
N ALA A 66 -1.44 8.75 4.35
CA ALA A 66 -1.89 9.12 3.01
C ALA A 66 -3.21 8.43 2.62
N SER A 67 -3.47 7.19 3.05
CA SER A 67 -4.77 6.55 2.86
C SER A 67 -5.84 7.25 3.70
N GLN A 68 -5.51 7.56 4.95
CA GLN A 68 -6.44 8.20 5.88
C GLN A 68 -6.88 9.59 5.45
N SER A 69 -6.01 10.34 4.76
CA SER A 69 -6.34 11.68 4.28
C SER A 69 -7.38 11.67 3.17
N VAL A 70 -7.44 10.61 2.36
CA VAL A 70 -8.32 10.52 1.18
C VAL A 70 -9.53 9.61 1.37
N GLN A 71 -9.47 8.63 2.29
CA GLN A 71 -10.52 7.62 2.47
C GLN A 71 -11.90 8.15 2.90
N ARG A 72 -12.00 9.44 3.24
CA ARG A 72 -13.27 10.10 3.58
C ARG A 72 -14.19 10.29 2.36
N GLY A 73 -13.64 10.21 1.16
CA GLY A 73 -14.40 10.34 -0.09
C GLY A 73 -13.89 9.50 -1.25
N ILE A 74 -12.69 8.91 -1.13
CA ILE A 74 -12.06 8.11 -2.18
C ILE A 74 -11.79 6.71 -1.63
N LYS A 75 -12.28 5.68 -2.31
CA LYS A 75 -11.97 4.29 -1.94
C LYS A 75 -10.47 4.05 -2.11
N VAL A 76 -9.83 3.42 -1.12
CA VAL A 76 -8.43 3.00 -1.25
C VAL A 76 -8.36 1.48 -1.28
N GLU A 77 -7.80 0.94 -2.35
CA GLU A 77 -7.49 -0.48 -2.51
C GLU A 77 -5.98 -0.66 -2.45
N TYR A 78 -5.51 -1.69 -1.78
CA TYR A 78 -4.09 -1.96 -1.67
C TYR A 78 -3.77 -3.45 -1.78
N SER A 79 -2.64 -3.76 -2.40
CA SER A 79 -2.08 -5.11 -2.49
C SER A 79 -0.55 -5.05 -2.42
N ALA A 80 0.08 -6.19 -2.16
CA ALA A 80 1.53 -6.30 -2.25
C ALA A 80 1.94 -7.62 -2.91
N GLU A 81 2.99 -7.54 -3.72
CA GLU A 81 3.76 -8.67 -4.23
C GLU A 81 5.06 -8.75 -3.41
N PHE A 82 5.32 -9.94 -2.86
CA PHE A 82 6.51 -10.19 -2.04
C PHE A 82 7.49 -11.08 -2.80
N GLU A 83 8.72 -10.58 -2.96
CA GLU A 83 9.85 -11.30 -3.52
C GLU A 83 10.83 -11.64 -2.39
N GLU A 84 11.11 -12.93 -2.16
CA GLU A 84 12.03 -13.38 -1.12
C GLU A 84 13.47 -13.49 -1.67
N GLU A 85 14.40 -12.72 -1.11
CA GLU A 85 15.83 -12.70 -1.48
C GLU A 85 16.74 -13.08 -0.29
#